data_AF-A0A2D7VZF6-F1
#
_entry.id   AF-A0A2D7VZF6-F1
#
_cell.length_a   1.000
_cell.length_b   1.000
_cell.length_c   1.000
_cell.angle_alpha   90.00
_cell.angle_beta   90.00
_cell.angle_gamma   90.00
#
_symmetry.space_group_name_H-M   'P 1'
#
loop_
_entity.id
_entity.type
_entity.pdbx_description
1 polymer ?
#
loop_
_entity_poly.entity_id
_entity_poly.type
_entity_poly.pdbx_seq_one_letter_code
_entity_poly.pdbx_strand_id
1 'polypeptide(L)'
;MSSLQINKRKRIIHIDYEPNDSNGGPAYDAKKADKHIKYCVTCKKCWQIDLESSRETYNRLLKRTIYNYYENFPSIGKERKTCNRCKGETT
;
A
#
# COMPACT_ATOMS: atom_id res chain seq x y z
N MET A 1 49.35 3.52 39.89
CA MET A 1 49.08 4.70 39.04
C MET A 1 48.90 4.16 37.62
N SER A 2 47.68 3.75 37.28
CA SER A 2 46.69 4.55 36.55
C SER A 2 47.14 4.89 35.14
N SER A 3 46.58 4.19 34.15
CA SER A 3 45.87 4.77 32.99
C SER A 3 45.77 3.74 31.86
N LEU A 4 44.71 2.93 31.86
CA LEU A 4 44.28 2.22 30.65
C LEU A 4 43.39 3.19 29.86
N GLN A 5 43.91 3.67 28.73
CA GLN A 5 43.15 4.48 27.77
C GLN A 5 42.11 3.58 27.08
N ILE A 6 40.83 3.81 27.38
CA ILE A 6 39.71 3.09 26.75
C ILE A 6 39.42 3.75 25.40
N ASN A 7 39.86 3.09 24.33
CA ASN A 7 39.51 3.46 22.95
C ASN A 7 38.00 3.27 22.72
N LYS A 8 37.28 4.39 22.58
CA LYS A 8 35.86 4.44 22.19
C LYS A 8 35.68 3.98 20.74
N ARG A 9 35.53 2.67 20.52
CA ARG A 9 35.04 2.15 19.24
C ARG A 9 33.53 2.44 19.14
N LYS A 10 33.17 3.51 18.43
CA LYS A 10 31.79 3.73 17.94
C LYS A 10 31.44 2.57 17.01
N ARG A 11 30.69 1.58 17.49
CA ARG A 11 30.03 0.60 16.61
C ARG A 11 28.87 1.32 15.94
N ILE A 12 29.02 1.63 14.67
CA ILE A 12 27.90 1.95 13.79
C ILE A 12 27.17 0.61 13.61
N ILE A 13 25.97 0.51 14.18
CA ILE A 13 25.09 -0.64 13.97
C ILE A 13 24.51 -0.42 12.57
N HIS A 14 25.04 -1.14 11.57
CA HIS A 14 24.29 -1.36 10.34
C HIS A 14 23.07 -2.20 10.74
N ILE A 15 21.90 -1.58 10.75
CA ILE A 15 20.64 -2.31 10.90
C ILE A 15 20.29 -2.78 9.49
N ASP A 16 20.84 -3.92 9.10
CA ASP A 16 20.39 -4.61 7.91
C ASP A 16 18.97 -5.11 8.19
N TYR A 17 17.98 -4.51 7.52
CA TYR A 17 16.59 -4.89 7.62
C TYR A 17 16.40 -6.22 6.88
N GLU A 18 16.56 -7.33 7.59
CA GLU A 18 16.18 -8.66 7.12
C GLU A 18 14.69 -8.89 7.44
N PRO A 19 13.78 -8.93 6.44
CA PRO A 19 12.38 -9.20 6.72
C PRO A 19 12.22 -10.68 7.11
N ASN A 20 12.06 -10.93 8.41
CA ASN A 20 11.64 -12.22 8.97
C ASN A 20 10.20 -12.53 8.53
N ASP A 21 10.07 -13.22 7.40
CA ASP A 21 8.82 -13.77 6.88
C ASP A 21 8.52 -15.08 7.60
N SER A 22 7.69 -15.03 8.65
CA SER A 22 7.13 -16.25 9.28
C SER A 22 5.76 -16.07 9.92
N ASN A 23 5.20 -14.85 9.94
CA ASN A 23 3.85 -14.59 10.43
C ASN A 23 3.31 -13.36 9.69
N GLY A 24 2.12 -13.46 9.10
CA GLY A 24 1.46 -12.40 8.31
C GLY A 24 1.17 -11.15 9.13
N GLY A 25 2.19 -10.32 9.33
CA GLY A 25 2.08 -9.04 10.05
C GLY A 25 1.56 -7.92 9.16
N PRO A 26 1.15 -6.78 9.75
CA PRO A 26 0.49 -5.65 9.07
C PRO A 26 1.27 -5.09 7.86
N ALA A 27 2.57 -5.34 7.79
CA ALA A 27 3.40 -4.97 6.65
C ALA A 27 3.07 -5.77 5.37
N TYR A 28 2.64 -7.03 5.47
CA TYR A 28 2.26 -7.83 4.32
C TYR A 28 0.95 -7.33 3.70
N ASP A 29 -0.08 -7.10 4.53
CA ASP A 29 -1.35 -6.54 4.08
C ASP A 29 -1.20 -5.11 3.57
N ALA A 30 -0.37 -4.29 4.22
CA ALA A 30 -0.05 -2.94 3.74
C ALA A 30 0.64 -2.96 2.37
N LYS A 31 1.65 -3.82 2.18
CA LYS A 31 2.34 -3.98 0.87
C LYS A 31 1.40 -4.49 -0.21
N LYS A 32 0.46 -5.37 0.14
CA LYS A 32 -0.52 -5.91 -0.80
C LYS A 32 -1.57 -4.87 -1.19
N ALA A 33 -2.08 -4.09 -0.22
CA ALA A 33 -2.99 -2.98 -0.45
C ALA A 33 -2.36 -1.94 -1.39
N ASP A 34 -1.07 -1.64 -1.19
CA ASP A 34 -0.37 -0.61 -1.96
C ASP A 34 -0.28 -0.93 -3.47
N LYS A 35 -0.16 -2.21 -3.83
CA LYS A 35 -0.03 -2.68 -5.23
C LYS A 35 -1.30 -2.50 -6.07
N HIS A 36 -2.47 -2.48 -5.44
CA HIS A 36 -3.76 -2.42 -6.14
C HIS A 36 -4.33 -1.00 -6.23
N ILE A 37 -3.68 -0.03 -5.58
CA ILE A 37 -4.06 1.38 -5.64
C ILE A 37 -3.50 2.02 -6.92
N LYS A 38 -4.39 2.69 -7.65
CA LYS A 38 -4.13 3.37 -8.91
C LYS A 38 -4.41 4.85 -8.77
N TYR A 39 -3.74 5.67 -9.57
CA TYR A 39 -3.92 7.10 -9.59
C TYR A 39 -4.76 7.54 -10.80
N CYS A 40 -5.87 8.22 -10.56
CA CYS A 40 -6.68 8.80 -11.62
C CYS A 40 -6.05 10.10 -12.14
N VAL A 41 -5.71 10.13 -13.42
CA VAL A 41 -5.13 11.32 -14.07
C VAL A 41 -6.13 12.47 -14.25
N THR A 42 -7.43 12.17 -14.26
CA THR A 42 -8.50 13.16 -14.48
C THR A 42 -8.90 13.89 -13.20
N CYS A 43 -9.34 13.14 -12.17
CA CYS A 43 -9.77 13.73 -10.90
C CYS A 43 -8.64 13.82 -9.86
N LYS A 44 -7.44 13.34 -10.19
CA LYS A 44 -6.25 13.37 -9.32
C LYS A 44 -6.42 12.60 -8.00
N LYS A 45 -7.40 11.70 -7.91
CA LYS A 45 -7.66 10.84 -6.75
C LYS A 45 -7.06 9.45 -6.94
N CYS A 46 -6.63 8.85 -5.85
CA CYS A 46 -6.26 7.45 -5.83
C CYS A 46 -7.50 6.57 -5.70
N TRP A 47 -7.49 5.39 -6.30
CA TRP A 47 -8.60 4.47 -6.28
C TRP A 47 -8.12 3.02 -6.36
N GLN A 48 -8.89 2.10 -5.79
CA GLN A 48 -8.65 0.67 -5.94
C GLN A 48 -9.95 -0.10 -6.12
N ILE A 49 -9.85 -1.31 -6.66
CA ILE A 49 -10.96 -2.25 -6.74
C ILE A 49 -10.95 -3.07 -5.47
N ASP A 50 -12.07 -3.05 -4.75
CA ASP A 50 -12.25 -3.91 -3.59
C ASP A 50 -12.64 -5.31 -4.06
N LEU A 51 -11.63 -6.15 -4.31
CA LEU A 51 -11.85 -7.51 -4.80
C LEU A 51 -12.57 -8.38 -3.79
N GLU A 52 -12.41 -8.11 -2.49
CA GLU A 52 -13.08 -8.87 -1.44
C GLU A 52 -14.57 -8.57 -1.45
N SER A 53 -14.95 -7.29 -1.31
CA SER A 53 -16.35 -6.87 -1.39
C SER A 53 -16.98 -7.19 -2.74
N SER A 54 -16.23 -7.07 -3.85
CA SER A 54 -16.75 -7.44 -5.17
C SER A 54 -17.02 -8.95 -5.33
N ARG A 55 -16.35 -9.80 -4.55
CA ARG A 55 -16.54 -11.26 -4.58
C ARG A 55 -17.65 -11.75 -3.65
N GLU A 56 -18.14 -10.89 -2.76
CA GLU A 56 -19.30 -11.21 -1.93
C GLU A 56 -20.48 -11.64 -2.79
N THR A 57 -21.21 -12.66 -2.35
CA THR A 57 -22.31 -13.28 -3.12
C THR A 57 -23.31 -12.24 -3.63
N TYR A 58 -23.69 -11.28 -2.78
CA TYR A 58 -24.61 -10.21 -3.13
C TYR A 58 -24.09 -9.35 -4.29
N ASN A 59 -22.84 -8.88 -4.19
CA ASN A 59 -22.24 -8.03 -5.22
C ASN A 59 -21.98 -8.81 -6.51
N ARG A 60 -21.60 -10.08 -6.41
CA ARG A 60 -21.40 -10.97 -7.56
C ARG A 60 -22.70 -11.22 -8.32
N LEU A 61 -23.81 -11.48 -7.62
CA LEU A 61 -25.13 -11.66 -8.24
C LEU A 61 -25.57 -10.39 -8.99
N LEU A 62 -25.28 -9.22 -8.42
CA LEU A 62 -25.57 -7.93 -9.03
C LEU A 62 -24.52 -7.48 -10.06
N LYS A 63 -23.48 -8.28 -10.30
CA LYS A 63 -22.32 -7.93 -11.14
C LYS A 63 -21.71 -6.57 -10.78
N ARG A 64 -21.77 -6.19 -9.50
CA ARG A 64 -21.26 -4.93 -8.97
C ARG A 64 -19.80 -5.07 -8.59
N THR A 65 -18.97 -4.22 -9.18
CA THR A 65 -17.58 -4.04 -8.76
C THR A 65 -17.52 -2.87 -7.78
N ILE A 66 -16.96 -3.11 -6.60
CA ILE A 66 -16.82 -2.10 -5.56
C ILE A 66 -15.49 -1.37 -5.74
N TYR A 67 -15.54 -0.04 -5.67
CA TYR A 67 -14.39 0.83 -5.84
C TYR A 67 -14.21 1.70 -4.60
N ASN A 68 -13.01 1.69 -4.04
CA ASN A 68 -12.61 2.59 -2.96
C ASN A 68 -11.84 3.76 -3.54
N TYR A 69 -12.14 4.98 -3.07
CA TYR A 69 -11.49 6.22 -3.51
C TYR A 69 -10.83 6.91 -2.33
N TYR A 70 -9.59 7.36 -2.54
CA TYR A 70 -8.78 8.02 -1.53
C TYR A 70 -8.38 9.41 -2.01
N GLU A 71 -8.65 10.42 -1.19
CA GLU A 71 -8.36 11.83 -1.50
C GLU A 71 -6.94 12.23 -1.10
N ASN A 72 -6.47 11.78 0.06
CA ASN A 72 -5.16 12.14 0.63
C ASN A 72 -4.17 10.97 0.57
N PHE A 73 -4.03 10.32 -0.58
CA PHE A 73 -3.14 9.18 -0.74
C PHE A 73 -1.95 9.52 -1.65
N PRO A 74 -0.70 9.19 -1.26
CA PRO A 74 0.48 9.48 -2.08
C PRO A 74 0.42 8.75 -3.43
N SER A 75 0.64 9.49 -4.52
CA SER A 75 0.54 8.99 -5.90
C SER A 75 1.88 8.50 -6.48
N ILE A 76 2.97 8.63 -5.73
CA ILE A 76 4.32 8.29 -6.18
C ILE A 76 4.42 6.78 -6.42
N GLY A 77 4.91 6.38 -7.59
CA GLY A 77 5.08 4.97 -7.96
C GLY A 77 3.80 4.22 -8.31
N LYS A 78 2.63 4.89 -8.34
CA LYS A 78 1.35 4.26 -8.68
C LYS A 78 1.10 4.16 -10.17
N GLU A 79 0.41 3.10 -10.58
CA GLU A 79 -0.12 3.00 -11.94
C GLU A 79 -1.09 4.14 -12.20
N ARG A 80 -0.89 4.87 -13.30
CA ARG A 80 -1.74 5.99 -13.71
C ARG A 80 -2.85 5.47 -14.62
N LYS A 81 -4.09 5.53 -14.13
CA LYS A 81 -5.27 5.05 -14.87
C LYS A 81 -6.53 5.82 -14.46
N THR A 82 -7.31 6.26 -15.45
CA THR A 82 -8.60 6.91 -15.23
C THR A 82 -9.56 6.00 -14.47
N CYS A 83 -10.15 6.51 -13.38
CA CYS A 83 -11.10 5.77 -12.57
C CYS A 83 -12.48 5.65 -13.23
N ASN A 84 -13.27 4.67 -12.81
CA ASN A 84 -14.60 4.43 -13.35
C ASN A 84 -15.55 5.62 -13.18
N ARG A 85 -15.44 6.37 -12.07
CA ARG A 85 -16.23 7.60 -11.88
C ARG A 85 -15.94 8.65 -12.96
N CYS A 86 -14.69 8.79 -13.40
CA CYS A 86 -14.32 9.72 -14.46
C CYS A 86 -14.62 9.20 -15.87
N LYS A 87 -14.77 7.88 -16.03
CA LYS A 87 -15.15 7.27 -17.31
C LYS A 87 -16.65 7.42 -17.62
N GLY A 88 -17.46 7.84 -16.66
CA GLY A 88 -18.92 7.90 -16.83
C GLY A 88 -19.58 6.53 -16.77
N GLU A 89 -18.88 5.50 -16.27
CA GLU A 89 -19.46 4.19 -15.98
C GLU A 89 -20.18 4.31 -14.63
N THR A 90 -21.37 4.92 -14.62
CA THR A 90 -22.28 4.88 -13.47
C THR A 90 -22.79 3.46 -13.28
N THR A 91 -22.46 2.88 -12.12
CA THR A 91 -22.97 1.62 -11.56
C THR A 91 -24.48 1.58 -11.45
#